data_AF-A0A7X8RLM7-F1
#
_entry.id   AF-A0A7X8RLM7-F1
#
_cell.length_a   1.000
_cell.length_b   1.000
_cell.length_c   1.000
_cell.angle_alpha   90.00
_cell.angle_beta   90.00
_cell.angle_gamma   90.00
#
_symmetry.space_group_name_H-M   'P 1'
#
loop_
_entity.id
_entity.type
_entity.pdbx_description
1 polymer ?
#
loop_
_entity_poly.entity_id
_entity_poly.type
_entity_poly.pdbx_seq_one_letter_code
_entity_poly.pdbx_strand_id
1 'polypeptide(L)'
;MGILTGYYYPYYTRAPQDPTLIENIMKAINGEYSAVACYEKLAQMAPDAETRKRITEIREDEIKHYNTFSQIYQSLTGKTATPEITEECMDDYQEGLVASLKDEQETVDFYLDIADSTQNPYIRRVFKRAAADEQNHAVWFLFFYTESKG
;
A
#
# COMPACT_ATOMS: atom_id res chain seq x y z
N MET A 1 -34.98 4.25 52.35
CA MET A 1 -33.56 4.42 51.97
C MET A 1 -33.36 3.81 50.60
N GLY A 2 -32.87 4.61 49.65
CA GLY A 2 -32.93 4.35 48.20
C GLY A 2 -32.06 3.19 47.69
N ILE A 3 -32.53 2.65 46.57
CA ILE A 3 -31.94 1.57 45.77
C ILE A 3 -30.77 2.16 44.96
N LEU A 4 -29.56 1.62 45.11
CA LEU A 4 -28.42 1.97 44.26
C LEU A 4 -28.49 1.14 42.97
N THR A 5 -28.95 1.76 41.90
CA THR A 5 -28.93 1.20 40.54
C THR A 5 -27.50 1.23 39.99
N GLY A 6 -26.97 0.07 39.61
CA GLY A 6 -25.67 -0.09 38.98
C GLY A 6 -25.62 0.51 37.57
N TYR A 7 -24.54 1.23 37.27
CA TYR A 7 -24.25 1.70 35.93
C TYR A 7 -23.69 0.55 35.09
N TYR A 8 -24.53 0.02 34.20
CA TYR A 8 -24.12 -0.90 33.14
C TYR A 8 -23.35 -0.09 32.09
N TYR A 9 -22.02 -0.20 32.08
CA TYR A 9 -21.22 0.23 30.93
C TYR A 9 -21.44 -0.78 29.79
N PRO A 10 -21.97 -0.37 28.63
CA PRO A 10 -22.04 -1.26 27.49
C PRO A 10 -20.61 -1.55 27.04
N TYR A 11 -20.22 -2.82 27.08
CA TYR A 11 -19.09 -3.29 26.32
C TYR A 11 -19.34 -2.89 24.86
N TYR A 12 -18.48 -2.04 24.31
CA TYR A 12 -18.44 -1.78 22.88
C TYR A 12 -18.15 -3.11 22.19
N THR A 13 -19.21 -3.80 21.78
CA THR A 13 -19.11 -4.90 20.84
C THR A 13 -18.50 -4.33 19.58
N ARG A 14 -17.31 -4.83 19.24
CA ARG A 14 -16.60 -4.50 17.99
C ARG A 14 -17.60 -4.76 16.87
N ALA A 15 -18.08 -3.70 16.20
CA ALA A 15 -18.97 -3.86 15.07
C ALA A 15 -18.31 -4.83 14.08
N PRO A 16 -19.05 -5.82 13.53
CA PRO A 16 -18.52 -6.71 12.50
C PRO A 16 -17.88 -5.84 11.43
N GLN A 17 -16.56 -5.98 11.24
CA GLN A 17 -15.86 -5.24 10.20
C GLN A 17 -16.30 -5.79 8.85
N ASP A 18 -16.46 -4.93 7.87
CA ASP A 18 -16.83 -5.30 6.51
C ASP A 18 -15.80 -6.32 5.97
N PRO A 19 -16.20 -7.57 5.64
CA PRO A 19 -15.30 -8.57 5.06
C PRO A 19 -14.52 -8.05 3.85
N THR A 20 -15.15 -7.17 3.06
CA THR A 20 -14.57 -6.52 1.89
C THR A 20 -13.34 -5.66 2.24
N LEU A 21 -13.34 -5.00 3.40
CA LEU A 21 -12.21 -4.18 3.84
C LEU A 21 -10.98 -5.05 4.16
N ILE A 22 -11.18 -6.19 4.81
CA ILE A 22 -10.08 -7.10 5.16
C ILE A 22 -9.47 -7.70 3.89
N GLU A 23 -10.31 -8.09 2.93
CA GLU A 23 -9.87 -8.60 1.63
C GLU A 23 -9.09 -7.53 0.85
N ASN A 24 -9.59 -6.30 0.80
CA ASN A 24 -8.89 -5.20 0.12
C ASN A 24 -7.55 -4.85 0.79
N ILE A 25 -7.48 -4.87 2.13
CA ILE A 25 -6.20 -4.66 2.82
C ILE A 25 -5.22 -5.80 2.52
N MET A 26 -5.69 -7.05 2.43
CA MET A 26 -4.83 -8.17 2.01
C MET A 26 -4.33 -8.00 0.57
N LYS A 27 -5.19 -7.52 -0.33
CA LYS A 27 -4.81 -7.20 -1.70
C LYS A 27 -3.75 -6.09 -1.74
N ALA A 28 -3.91 -5.02 -0.95
CA ALA A 28 -2.92 -3.96 -0.82
C ALA A 28 -1.58 -4.52 -0.32
N ILE A 29 -1.58 -5.38 0.70
CA ILE A 29 -0.36 -6.04 1.20
C ILE A 29 0.37 -6.82 0.11
N ASN A 30 -0.35 -7.55 -0.74
CA ASN A 30 0.23 -8.30 -1.86
C ASN A 30 0.79 -7.39 -2.95
N GLY A 31 0.08 -6.31 -3.28
CA GLY A 31 0.54 -5.28 -4.22
C GLY A 31 1.86 -4.67 -3.76
N GLU A 32 1.90 -4.13 -2.54
CA GLU A 32 3.11 -3.56 -1.93
C GLU A 32 4.27 -4.56 -1.89
N TYR A 33 4.00 -5.81 -1.53
CA TYR A 33 5.03 -6.85 -1.50
C TYR A 33 5.60 -7.14 -2.90
N SER A 34 4.76 -7.11 -3.93
CA SER A 34 5.17 -7.26 -5.33
C SER A 34 5.97 -6.05 -5.81
N ALA A 35 5.54 -4.83 -5.47
CA ALA A 35 6.24 -3.57 -5.77
C ALA A 35 7.64 -3.54 -5.13
N VAL A 36 7.77 -3.93 -3.85
CA VAL A 36 9.09 -4.03 -3.16
C VAL A 36 10.06 -4.96 -3.90
N ALA A 37 9.57 -6.09 -4.41
CA ALA A 37 10.38 -7.02 -5.19
C ALA A 37 10.74 -6.44 -6.57
N CYS A 38 9.80 -5.77 -7.23
CA CYS A 38 10.04 -5.16 -8.54
C CYS A 38 11.03 -4.00 -8.48
N TYR A 39 10.89 -3.12 -7.50
CA TYR A 39 11.69 -1.90 -7.43
C TYR A 39 13.14 -2.18 -7.02
N GLU A 40 13.39 -3.30 -6.35
CA GLU A 40 14.75 -3.83 -6.15
C GLU A 40 15.40 -4.13 -7.51
N LYS A 41 14.68 -4.83 -8.39
CA LYS A 41 15.15 -5.21 -9.73
C LYS A 41 15.35 -3.97 -10.61
N LEU A 42 14.39 -3.04 -10.61
CA LEU A 42 14.51 -1.78 -11.37
C LEU A 42 15.70 -0.95 -10.90
N ALA A 43 15.92 -0.82 -9.59
CA ALA A 43 17.08 -0.10 -9.06
C ALA A 43 18.41 -0.72 -9.52
N GLN A 44 18.48 -2.06 -9.62
CA GLN A 44 19.67 -2.74 -10.13
C GLN A 44 19.94 -2.43 -11.61
N MET A 45 18.88 -2.33 -12.41
CA MET A 45 18.91 -2.02 -13.85
C MET A 45 19.06 -0.53 -14.16
N ALA A 46 18.89 0.36 -13.19
CA ALA A 46 18.94 1.80 -13.38
C ALA A 46 20.26 2.27 -14.04
N PRO A 47 20.20 3.17 -15.06
CA PRO A 47 21.33 3.53 -15.90
C PRO A 47 22.39 4.39 -15.18
N ASP A 48 21.99 5.10 -14.13
CA ASP A 48 22.85 5.99 -13.36
C ASP A 48 22.55 5.92 -11.85
N ALA A 49 23.43 6.54 -11.06
CA ALA A 49 23.36 6.48 -9.61
C ALA A 49 22.19 7.29 -9.01
N GLU A 50 21.76 8.37 -9.66
CA GLU A 50 20.66 9.21 -9.17
C GLU A 50 19.32 8.51 -9.40
N THR A 51 19.11 7.94 -10.59
CA THR A 51 17.93 7.12 -10.89
C THR A 51 17.85 5.92 -9.95
N ARG A 52 18.96 5.20 -9.77
CA ARG A 52 19.06 4.08 -8.81
C ARG A 52 18.67 4.48 -7.41
N LYS A 53 19.21 5.61 -6.93
CA LYS A 53 18.93 6.14 -5.60
C LYS A 53 17.45 6.46 -5.45
N ARG A 54 16.84 7.15 -6.41
CA ARG A 54 15.41 7.49 -6.35
C ARG A 54 14.51 6.26 -6.37
N ILE A 55 14.77 5.26 -7.22
CA ILE A 55 14.00 4.00 -7.23
C ILE A 55 14.17 3.25 -5.90
N THR A 56 15.37 3.30 -5.30
CA THR A 56 15.59 2.73 -3.96
C THR A 56 14.78 3.45 -2.89
N GLU A 57 14.69 4.79 -2.95
CA GLU A 57 13.84 5.58 -2.04
C GLU A 57 12.34 5.22 -2.19
N ILE A 58 11.84 5.06 -3.42
CA ILE A 58 10.47 4.60 -3.69
C ILE A 58 10.23 3.22 -3.07
N ARG A 59 11.17 2.28 -3.30
CA ARG A 59 11.11 0.94 -2.68
C ARG A 59 11.04 1.00 -1.14
N GLU A 60 11.77 1.93 -0.52
CA GLU A 60 11.72 2.10 0.94
C GLU A 60 10.35 2.61 1.42
N ASP A 61 9.66 3.39 0.61
CA ASP A 61 8.29 3.83 0.87
C ASP A 61 7.30 2.64 0.75
N GLU A 62 7.43 1.78 -0.26
CA GLU A 62 6.61 0.55 -0.36
C GLU A 62 6.81 -0.41 0.81
N ILE A 63 8.04 -0.53 1.31
CA ILE A 63 8.31 -1.30 2.53
C ILE A 63 7.53 -0.72 3.72
N LYS A 64 7.42 0.61 3.83
CA LYS A 64 6.65 1.26 4.91
C LYS A 64 5.16 1.03 4.73
N HIS A 65 4.66 1.12 3.51
CA HIS A 65 3.26 0.82 3.17
C HIS A 65 2.90 -0.63 3.52
N TYR A 66 3.65 -1.60 2.99
CA TYR A 66 3.53 -3.03 3.30
C TYR A 66 3.46 -3.30 4.80
N ASN A 67 4.42 -2.75 5.57
CA ASN A 67 4.49 -2.96 7.01
C ASN A 67 3.28 -2.34 7.73
N THR A 68 2.86 -1.15 7.32
CA THR A 68 1.71 -0.45 7.92
C THR A 68 0.41 -1.20 7.65
N PHE A 69 0.19 -1.65 6.41
CA PHE A 69 -1.00 -2.42 6.04
C PHE A 69 -1.02 -3.78 6.74
N SER A 70 0.13 -4.45 6.85
CA SER A 70 0.25 -5.72 7.59
C SER A 70 -0.10 -5.56 9.07
N GLN A 71 0.30 -4.46 9.70
CA GLN A 71 -0.09 -4.14 11.08
C GLN A 71 -1.60 -3.86 11.20
N ILE A 72 -2.19 -3.15 10.25
CA ILE A 72 -3.64 -2.93 10.20
C ILE A 72 -4.36 -4.28 10.07
N TYR A 73 -3.97 -5.12 9.12
CA TYR A 73 -4.55 -6.44 8.91
C TYR A 73 -4.48 -7.30 10.18
N GLN A 74 -3.32 -7.36 10.84
CA GLN A 74 -3.17 -8.09 12.08
C GLN A 74 -4.05 -7.52 13.20
N SER A 75 -4.19 -6.21 13.29
CA SER A 75 -5.06 -5.58 14.29
C SER A 75 -6.54 -5.93 14.08
N LEU A 76 -6.98 -6.07 12.82
CA LEU A 76 -8.36 -6.37 12.44
C LEU A 76 -8.69 -7.86 12.60
N THR A 77 -7.76 -8.74 12.21
CA THR A 77 -8.01 -10.18 12.08
C THR A 77 -7.44 -11.02 13.23
N GLY A 78 -6.46 -10.49 13.97
CA GLY A 78 -5.66 -11.24 14.92
C GLY A 78 -4.64 -12.19 14.27
N LYS A 79 -4.50 -12.17 12.94
CA LYS A 79 -3.61 -13.05 12.17
C LYS A 79 -2.48 -12.26 11.52
N THR A 80 -1.31 -12.85 11.40
CA THR A 80 -0.23 -12.29 10.59
C THR A 80 -0.56 -12.48 9.11
N ALA A 81 -0.39 -11.43 8.30
CA ALA A 81 -0.56 -11.54 6.85
C ALA A 81 0.53 -12.44 6.24
N THR A 82 0.15 -13.22 5.24
CA THR A 82 1.06 -14.05 4.44
C THR A 82 1.04 -13.54 3.01
N PRO A 83 1.93 -12.59 2.65
CA PRO A 83 1.88 -11.97 1.34
C PRO A 83 2.27 -12.94 0.23
N GLU A 84 1.70 -12.72 -0.94
CA GLU A 84 2.00 -13.45 -2.17
C GLU A 84 2.43 -12.44 -3.25
N ILE A 85 3.36 -12.86 -4.11
CA ILE A 85 3.68 -12.08 -5.32
C ILE A 85 2.51 -12.27 -6.29
N THR A 86 1.76 -11.21 -6.52
CA THR A 86 0.62 -11.19 -7.45
C THR A 86 0.97 -10.60 -8.79
N GLU A 87 2.09 -9.87 -8.87
CA GLU A 87 2.55 -9.18 -10.06
C GLU A 87 4.06 -9.38 -10.22
N GLU A 88 4.48 -9.91 -11.37
CA GLU A 88 5.89 -10.13 -11.66
C GLU A 88 6.51 -8.89 -12.30
N CYS A 89 7.73 -8.55 -11.87
CA CYS A 89 8.47 -7.44 -12.44
C CYS A 89 9.07 -7.81 -13.80
N MET A 90 8.84 -6.98 -14.81
CA MET A 90 9.40 -7.17 -16.15
C MET A 90 10.94 -7.29 -16.14
N ASP A 91 11.49 -8.07 -17.07
CA ASP A 91 12.96 -8.22 -17.24
C ASP A 91 13.59 -7.07 -18.02
N ASP A 92 12.83 -6.41 -18.88
CA ASP A 92 13.26 -5.21 -19.59
C ASP A 92 13.03 -3.96 -18.74
N TYR A 93 14.03 -3.07 -18.68
CA TYR A 93 13.98 -1.88 -17.85
C TYR A 93 12.88 -0.90 -18.29
N GLN A 94 12.72 -0.66 -19.60
CA GLN A 94 11.70 0.28 -20.09
C GLN A 94 10.30 -0.27 -19.90
N GLU A 95 10.10 -1.55 -20.18
CA GLU A 95 8.82 -2.23 -19.93
C GLU A 95 8.48 -2.23 -18.43
N GLY A 96 9.48 -2.46 -17.57
CA GLY A 96 9.33 -2.39 -16.12
C GLY A 96 8.91 -1.00 -15.64
N LEU A 97 9.56 0.07 -16.12
CA LEU A 97 9.15 1.44 -15.80
C LEU A 97 7.70 1.75 -16.22
N VAL A 98 7.27 1.27 -17.40
CA VAL A 98 5.89 1.46 -17.87
C VAL A 98 4.90 0.65 -17.03
N ALA A 99 5.26 -0.57 -16.63
CA ALA A 99 4.43 -1.39 -15.77
C ALA A 99 4.25 -0.72 -14.40
N SER A 100 5.34 -0.30 -13.75
CA SER A 100 5.30 0.40 -12.46
C SER A 100 4.53 1.71 -12.53
N LEU A 101 4.69 2.51 -13.59
CA LEU A 101 3.88 3.72 -13.79
C LEU A 101 2.36 3.44 -13.80
N LYS A 102 1.93 2.32 -14.39
CA LYS A 102 0.51 1.95 -14.45
C LYS A 102 0.03 1.41 -13.11
N ASP A 103 0.81 0.51 -12.52
CA ASP A 103 0.52 -0.08 -11.20
C ASP A 103 0.35 1.01 -10.15
N GLU A 104 1.26 1.99 -10.09
CA GLU A 104 1.17 3.12 -9.18
C GLU A 104 -0.10 3.96 -9.41
N GLN A 105 -0.48 4.20 -10.68
CA GLN A 105 -1.72 4.93 -10.98
C GLN A 105 -2.99 4.16 -10.58
N GLU A 106 -3.04 2.85 -10.83
CA GLU A 106 -4.17 2.01 -10.43
C GLU A 106 -4.25 1.87 -8.90
N THR A 107 -3.10 1.84 -8.23
CA THR A 107 -2.97 1.77 -6.77
C THR A 107 -3.48 3.04 -6.10
N VAL A 108 -3.28 4.23 -6.69
CA VAL A 108 -3.88 5.49 -6.21
C VAL A 108 -5.40 5.36 -6.08
N ASP A 109 -6.07 4.92 -7.15
CA ASP A 109 -7.52 4.78 -7.17
C ASP A 109 -7.97 3.73 -6.13
N PHE A 110 -7.28 2.59 -6.08
CA PHE A 110 -7.58 1.52 -5.14
C PHE A 110 -7.44 1.95 -3.67
N TYR A 111 -6.42 2.73 -3.34
CA TYR A 111 -6.20 3.21 -1.97
C TYR A 111 -7.21 4.29 -1.56
N LEU A 112 -7.65 5.12 -2.51
CA LEU A 112 -8.76 6.06 -2.26
C LEU A 112 -10.08 5.31 -1.99
N ASP A 113 -10.36 4.24 -2.73
CA ASP A 113 -11.55 3.39 -2.50
C ASP A 113 -11.55 2.74 -1.10
N ILE A 114 -10.40 2.22 -0.65
CA ILE A 114 -10.25 1.71 0.73
C ILE A 114 -10.48 2.82 1.75
N ALA A 115 -9.92 4.01 1.51
CA ALA A 115 -10.03 5.12 2.43
C ALA A 115 -11.46 5.65 2.57
N ASP A 116 -12.23 5.65 1.49
CA ASP A 116 -13.60 6.16 1.46
C ASP A 116 -14.62 5.10 1.94
N SER A 117 -14.31 3.80 1.83
CA SER A 117 -15.17 2.72 2.32
C SER A 117 -15.07 2.46 3.83
N THR A 118 -13.98 2.86 4.49
CA THR A 118 -13.78 2.62 5.93
C THR A 118 -14.32 3.72 6.84
N GLN A 119 -14.95 3.32 7.95
CA GLN A 119 -15.33 4.25 9.03
C GLN A 119 -14.20 4.51 10.03
N ASN A 120 -13.10 3.74 9.95
CA ASN A 120 -11.98 3.92 10.86
C ASN A 120 -11.11 5.11 10.41
N PRO A 121 -11.02 6.20 11.20
CA PRO A 121 -10.28 7.40 10.80
C PRO A 121 -8.77 7.16 10.67
N TYR A 122 -8.21 6.17 11.37
CA TYR A 122 -6.81 5.78 11.22
C TYR A 122 -6.56 5.15 9.85
N ILE A 123 -7.33 4.14 9.49
CA ILE A 123 -7.21 3.42 8.21
C ILE A 123 -7.41 4.40 7.05
N ARG A 124 -8.46 5.22 7.10
CA ARG A 124 -8.72 6.26 6.10
C ARG A 124 -7.53 7.21 5.89
N ARG A 125 -6.92 7.68 6.98
CA ARG A 125 -5.76 8.59 6.89
C ARG A 125 -4.54 7.91 6.29
N VAL A 126 -4.27 6.67 6.71
CA VAL A 126 -3.11 5.90 6.22
C VAL A 126 -3.23 5.69 4.71
N PHE A 127 -4.38 5.18 4.23
CA PHE A 127 -4.57 4.93 2.79
C PHE A 127 -4.60 6.22 1.95
N LYS A 128 -5.15 7.33 2.45
CA LYS A 128 -5.04 8.64 1.75
C LYS A 128 -3.60 9.14 1.65
N ARG A 129 -2.76 8.80 2.64
CA ARG A 129 -1.35 9.19 2.61
C ARG A 129 -0.59 8.33 1.59
N ALA A 130 -0.77 7.01 1.62
CA ALA A 130 -0.18 6.08 0.66
C ALA A 130 -0.57 6.45 -0.78
N ALA A 131 -1.85 6.69 -1.06
CA ALA A 131 -2.31 7.15 -2.38
C ALA A 131 -1.60 8.44 -2.86
N ALA A 132 -1.24 9.35 -1.95
CA ALA A 132 -0.49 10.55 -2.33
C ALA A 132 0.99 10.25 -2.62
N ASP A 133 1.57 9.26 -1.94
CA ASP A 133 2.94 8.81 -2.16
C ASP A 133 3.01 8.03 -3.50
N GLU A 134 2.07 7.13 -3.78
CA GLU A 134 1.92 6.40 -5.06
C GLU A 134 1.78 7.35 -6.26
N GLN A 135 1.01 8.43 -6.12
CA GLN A 135 0.90 9.44 -7.16
C GLN A 135 2.25 10.11 -7.46
N ASN A 136 3.11 10.32 -6.44
CA ASN A 136 4.47 10.82 -6.65
C ASN A 136 5.36 9.76 -7.29
N HIS A 137 5.23 8.49 -6.91
CA HIS A 137 5.97 7.37 -7.49
C HIS A 137 5.67 7.22 -8.98
N ALA A 138 4.39 7.25 -9.36
CA ALA A 138 3.95 7.28 -10.75
C ALA A 138 4.64 8.41 -11.55
N VAL A 139 4.71 9.62 -11.01
CA VAL A 139 5.37 10.76 -11.69
C VAL A 139 6.87 10.49 -11.89
N TRP A 140 7.55 9.88 -10.93
CA TRP A 140 8.96 9.50 -11.08
C TRP A 140 9.16 8.42 -12.13
N PHE A 141 8.35 7.37 -12.15
CA PHE A 141 8.44 6.33 -13.17
C PHE A 141 8.16 6.87 -14.57
N LEU A 142 7.21 7.80 -14.71
CA LEU A 142 7.00 8.52 -15.97
C LEU A 142 8.25 9.29 -16.38
N PHE A 143 8.88 10.04 -15.46
CA PHE A 143 10.10 10.78 -15.74
C PHE A 143 11.24 9.85 -16.21
N PHE A 144 11.50 8.76 -15.50
CA PHE A 144 12.53 7.79 -15.90
C PHE A 144 12.25 7.16 -17.25
N TYR A 145 10.99 6.84 -17.54
CA TYR A 145 10.61 6.31 -18.84
C TYR A 145 10.90 7.32 -19.95
N THR A 146 10.58 8.61 -19.73
CA THR A 146 10.86 9.65 -20.72
C THR A 146 12.36 9.83 -20.97
N GLU A 147 13.19 9.81 -19.92
CA GLU A 147 14.65 9.92 -20.05
C GLU A 147 15.25 8.68 -20.73
N SER A 148 14.69 7.48 -20.48
CA SER A 148 15.19 6.23 -21.08
C SER A 148 15.01 6.13 -22.60
N LYS A 149 14.20 7.02 -23.20
CA LYS A 149 13.97 7.07 -24.65
C LYS A 149 14.94 8.00 -25.41
N GLY A 150 15.65 8.86 -24.70
CA GLY A 150 16.64 9.80 -25.27
C GLY A 150 18.00 9.15 -25.44
#